data_AF-A0A173SKF4-F1
#
_entry.id   AF-A0A173SKF4-F1
#
_cell.length_a   1.000
_cell.length_b   1.000
_cell.length_c   1.000
_cell.angle_alpha   90.00
_cell.angle_beta   90.00
_cell.angle_gamma   90.00
#
_symmetry.space_group_name_H-M   'P 1'
#
loop_
_entity.id
_entity.type
_entity.pdbx_description
1 polymer ?
#
loop_
_entity_poly.entity_id
_entity_poly.type
_entity_poly.pdbx_seq_one_letter_code
_entity_poly.pdbx_strand_id
1 'polypeptide(L)' 'MSDRRDQQLHFRVSKPELERIRNKMESSGILSIGSYLRKMALDGYCLYLDLPQLRRMAYLLHLNATSGSSVR' A
#
# COMPACT_ATOMS: atom_id res chain seq x y z
N MET A 1 12.29 -25.14 20.58
CA MET A 1 11.05 -24.70 21.25
C MET A 1 9.97 -24.60 20.19
N SER A 2 8.82 -25.23 20.40
CA SER A 2 7.76 -25.33 19.39
C SER A 2 7.09 -23.97 19.17
N ASP A 3 7.55 -23.23 18.17
CA ASP A 3 6.92 -21.98 17.72
C ASP A 3 5.65 -22.29 16.92
N ARG A 4 4.68 -22.90 17.60
CA ARG A 4 3.39 -23.27 17.03
C ARG A 4 2.56 -22.00 16.91
N ARG A 5 2.18 -21.68 15.68
CA ARG A 5 1.28 -20.57 15.37
C ARG A 5 -0.16 -21.00 15.67
N ASP A 6 -0.58 -20.81 16.93
CA ASP A 6 -1.89 -21.22 17.46
C ASP A 6 -2.94 -20.10 17.47
N GLN A 7 -2.51 -18.85 17.26
CA GLN A 7 -3.41 -17.70 17.16
C GLN A 7 -3.96 -17.49 15.75
N GLN A 8 -5.27 -17.21 15.65
CA GLN A 8 -5.94 -16.89 14.40
C GLN A 8 -6.28 -15.39 14.32
N LEU A 9 -6.06 -14.81 13.14
CA LEU A 9 -6.48 -13.45 12.83
C LEU A 9 -7.58 -13.50 11.76
N HIS A 10 -8.73 -12.92 12.07
CA HIS A 10 -9.85 -12.84 11.13
C HIS A 10 -9.72 -11.55 10.31
N PHE A 11 -9.51 -11.70 9.01
CA PHE A 11 -9.31 -10.58 8.09
C PHE A 11 -10.49 -10.48 7.12
N ARG A 12 -11.32 -9.44 7.30
CA ARG A 12 -12.47 -9.19 6.42
C ARG A 12 -12.05 -8.18 5.36
N VAL A 13 -12.36 -8.50 4.10
CA VAL A 13 -12.09 -7.64 2.94
C VAL A 13 -13.24 -7.74 1.96
N SER A 14 -13.42 -6.69 1.17
CA SER A 14 -14.27 -6.70 -0.01
C SER A 14 -13.61 -7.49 -1.15
N LYS A 15 -14.40 -7.85 -2.17
CA LYS A 15 -13.90 -8.50 -3.39
C LYS A 15 -12.76 -7.74 -4.07
N PRO A 16 -12.86 -6.42 -4.34
CA PRO A 16 -11.77 -5.69 -5.00
C PRO A 16 -10.51 -5.58 -4.13
N GLU A 17 -10.63 -5.53 -2.80
CA GLU A 17 -9.47 -5.57 -1.92
C GLU A 17 -8.74 -6.91 -1.99
N LEU A 18 -9.49 -8.03 -2.03
CA LEU A 18 -8.92 -9.37 -2.15
C LEU A 18 -8.14 -9.54 -3.47
N GLU A 19 -8.68 -9.04 -4.59
CA GLU A 19 -7.98 -9.08 -5.88
C GLU A 19 -6.68 -8.27 -5.85
N ARG A 20 -6.71 -7.05 -5.30
CA ARG A 20 -5.50 -6.24 -5.14
C ARG A 20 -4.45 -6.92 -4.27
N ILE A 21 -4.87 -7.60 -3.21
CA ILE A 21 -3.97 -8.38 -2.35
C ILE A 21 -3.35 -9.54 -3.13
N ARG A 22 -4.13 -10.29 -3.91
CA ARG A 22 -3.64 -11.40 -4.73
C ARG A 22 -2.65 -10.95 -5.79
N ASN A 23 -2.94 -9.86 -6.49
CA ASN A 23 -2.03 -9.33 -7.52
C ASN A 23 -0.68 -8.91 -6.91
N LYS A 24 -0.69 -8.24 -5.74
CA LYS A 24 0.54 -7.91 -5.02
C LYS A 24 1.28 -9.16 -4.55
N MET A 25 0.55 -10.14 -4.04
CA MET A 25 1.10 -11.41 -3.61
C MET A 25 1.81 -12.14 -4.77
N GLU A 26 1.16 -12.27 -5.93
CA GLU A 26 1.76 -12.85 -7.14
C GLU A 26 3.00 -12.08 -7.59
N SER A 27 2.94 -10.75 -7.61
CA SER A 27 4.11 -9.92 -7.98
C SER A 27 5.31 -10.09 -7.04
N SER A 28 5.06 -10.49 -5.79
CA SER A 28 6.11 -10.77 -4.79
C SER A 28 6.62 -12.22 -4.83
N GLY A 29 6.05 -13.08 -5.68
CA GLY A 29 6.41 -14.50 -5.77
C GLY A 29 5.93 -15.36 -4.60
N ILE A 30 5.02 -14.86 -3.76
CA ILE A 30 4.50 -15.59 -2.60
C ILE A 30 3.26 -16.38 -3.02
N LEU A 31 3.25 -17.69 -2.77
CA LEU A 31 2.17 -18.57 -3.25
C LEU A 31 0.99 -18.70 -2.26
N SER A 32 1.24 -18.41 -0.98
CA SER A 32 0.27 -18.60 0.09
C SER A 32 -0.17 -17.27 0.67
N ILE A 33 -1.48 -17.04 0.70
CA ILE A 33 -2.08 -15.84 1.30
C ILE A 33 -1.66 -15.66 2.76
N GLY A 34 -1.57 -16.75 3.54
CA GLY A 34 -1.14 -16.68 4.93
C GLY A 34 0.33 -16.29 5.09
N SER A 35 1.18 -16.71 4.15
CA SER A 35 2.60 -16.32 4.13
C SER A 35 2.76 -14.85 3.71
N TYR A 36 1.98 -14.42 2.71
CA TYR A 36 1.97 -13.03 2.25
C TYR A 36 1.49 -12.08 3.35
N LEU A 37 0.33 -12.37 3.96
CA LEU A 37 -0.21 -11.55 5.04
C LEU A 37 0.73 -11.51 6.26
N ARG A 38 1.37 -12.63 6.61
CA ARG A 38 2.34 -12.65 7.69
C ARG A 38 3.59 -11.82 7.35
N LYS A 39 4.12 -11.93 6.12
CA LYS A 39 5.23 -11.10 5.65
C LYS A 39 4.87 -9.61 5.73
N MET A 40 3.66 -9.25 5.31
CA MET A 40 3.18 -7.87 5.39
C MET A 40 2.95 -7.38 6.83
N ALA A 41 2.49 -8.25 7.73
CA ALA A 41 2.25 -7.88 9.12
C ALA A 41 3.54 -7.78 9.95
N LEU A 42 4.57 -8.58 9.63
CA LEU A 42 5.85 -8.58 10.33
C LEU A 42 6.85 -7.60 9.74
N ASP A 43 6.99 -7.58 8.41
CA ASP A 43 8.05 -6.85 7.70
C ASP A 43 7.51 -5.72 6.82
N GLY A 44 6.19 -5.57 6.71
CA GLY A 44 5.60 -4.49 5.93
C GLY A 44 5.90 -3.13 6.56
N TYR A 45 6.50 -2.23 5.79
CA TYR A 45 6.71 -0.86 6.24
C TYR A 45 5.40 -0.06 6.20
N CYS A 46 4.96 0.45 7.34
CA CYS A 46 3.90 1.46 7.41
C CYS A 46 4.54 2.85 7.27
N LEU A 47 4.60 3.36 6.04
CA LEU A 47 5.15 4.69 5.77
C LEU A 47 4.09 5.75 6.05
N TYR A 48 4.24 6.47 7.17
CA TYR A 48 3.54 7.73 7.39
C TYR A 48 4.35 8.86 6.76
N LEU A 49 3.99 9.23 5.53
CA LEU A 49 4.71 10.21 4.75
C LEU A 49 4.10 11.61 4.97
N ASP A 50 4.46 12.28 6.06
CA ASP A 50 4.19 13.73 6.19
C ASP A 50 5.36 14.53 5.61
N LEU A 51 5.26 14.85 4.33
CA LEU A 51 6.21 15.69 3.61
C LEU A 51 5.53 17.02 3.25
N PRO A 52 5.50 17.99 4.18
CA PRO A 52 4.88 19.30 3.93
C PRO A 52 5.53 20.02 2.74
N GLN A 53 6.82 19.79 2.50
CA GLN A 53 7.55 20.33 1.36
C GLN A 53 7.09 19.69 0.03
N LEU A 54 6.82 18.39 0.01
CA LEU A 54 6.30 17.69 -1.17
C LEU A 54 4.87 18.15 -1.51
N ARG A 55 4.03 18.40 -0.50
CA ARG A 55 2.70 19.02 -0.70
C ARG A 55 2.82 20.41 -1.33
N ARG A 56 3.77 21.22 -0.87
CA ARG A 56 4.01 22.56 -1.43
C ARG A 56 4.53 22.47 -2.88
N MET A 57 5.42 21.53 -3.18
CA MET A 57 5.90 21.30 -4.56
C MET A 57 4.78 20.82 -5.49
N ALA A 58 3.97 19.85 -5.06
CA ALA A 58 2.82 19.38 -5.82
C ALA A 58 1.80 20.50 -6.07
N TYR A 59 1.57 21.36 -5.08
CA TYR A 59 0.70 22.53 -5.22
C TYR A 59 1.25 23.55 -6.23
N LEU A 60 2.53 23.90 -6.16
CA LEU A 60 3.17 24.81 -7.12
C LEU A 60 3.15 24.23 -8.55
N LEU A 61 3.41 22.93 -8.70
CA LEU A 61 3.29 22.24 -9.98
C LEU A 61 1.85 22.28 -10.53
N HIS A 62 0.85 22.05 -9.69
CA HIS A 62 -0.55 22.13 -10.07
C HIS A 62 -0.99 23.54 -10.47
N LEU A 63 -0.52 24.56 -9.75
CA LEU A 63 -0.77 25.97 -10.09
C LEU A 63 -0.18 26.33 -11.46
N ASN A 64 1.06 25.93 -11.74
CA ASN A 64 1.71 26.22 -13.03
C ASN A 64 1.04 25.44 -14.19
N ALA A 65 0.57 24.22 -13.93
CA ALA A 65 -0.17 23.45 -14.91
C ALA A 65 -1.54 24.06 -15.26
N THR A 66 -2.23 24.64 -14.26
CA THR A 66 -3.55 25.26 -14.46
C THR A 66 -3.45 26.68 -15.04
N SER A 67 -2.43 27.45 -14.68
CA SER A 67 -2.20 28.79 -15.25
C SER A 67 -1.67 28.77 -16.68
N GLY A 68 -0.97 27.71 -17.11
CA GLY A 68 -0.64 27.47 -18.53
C GLY A 68 -1.84 27.07 -19.41
N SER A 69 -3.00 26.78 -18.80
CA SER A 69 -4.24 26.42 -19.53
C SER A 69 -5.12 27.63 -19.87
N SER A 70 -4.79 28.82 -19.34
CA SER A 70 -5.55 30.06 -19.57
C SER A 70 -4.88 31.00 -20.59
N VAL A 71 -3.76 30.58 -21.20
CA VAL A 71 -3.10 31.27 -22.32
C VAL A 71 -3.19 30.38 -23.55
N ARG A 72 -4.42 30.14 -24.01
CA ARG A 72 -4.76 29.70 -25.36
C ARG A 72 -6.02 30.40 -25.81
#